data_AF-A0A120FK45-F1
#
_entry.id   AF-A0A120FK45-F1
#
_cell.length_a   1.000
_cell.length_b   1.000
_cell.length_c   1.000
_cell.angle_alpha   90.00
_cell.angle_beta   90.00
_cell.angle_gamma   90.00
#
_symmetry.space_group_name_H-M   'P 1'
#
loop_
_entity.id
_entity.type
_entity.pdbx_description
1 polymer ?
#
loop_
_entity_poly.entity_id
_entity_poly.type
_entity_poly.pdbx_seq_one_letter_code
_entity_poly.pdbx_strand_id
1 'polypeptide(L)'
;MRAQRRWREGPWIRRGRDSAYNWLAAEIPLDEPFERYRVEIMDGDAVLRVSESDRAEWVYPTADELADFDHPQNSLSLRVWQLGERVSLGIPAHATCVV
;
A
#
# COMPACT_ATOMS: atom_id res chain seq x y z
N MET A 1 -27.75 7.51 -17.69
CA MET A 1 -27.21 6.44 -16.81
C MET A 1 -25.87 6.92 -16.26
N ARG A 2 -25.78 7.15 -14.94
CA ARG A 2 -24.56 7.68 -14.30
C ARG A 2 -23.66 6.52 -13.88
N ALA A 3 -22.51 6.37 -14.52
CA ALA A 3 -21.45 5.49 -14.03
C ALA A 3 -20.84 6.12 -12.77
N GLN A 4 -20.83 5.38 -11.67
CA GLN A 4 -20.35 5.80 -10.36
C GLN A 4 -18.87 6.20 -10.39
N ARG A 5 -18.52 7.25 -9.62
CA ARG A 5 -17.14 7.60 -9.26
C ARG A 5 -16.48 6.39 -8.60
N ARG A 6 -15.40 5.88 -9.18
CA ARG A 6 -14.57 4.83 -8.59
C ARG A 6 -13.19 5.42 -8.33
N TRP A 7 -12.99 5.98 -7.13
CA TRP A 7 -11.71 6.59 -6.72
C TRP A 7 -11.29 6.21 -5.29
N ARG A 8 -11.77 5.08 -4.76
CA ARG A 8 -11.32 4.48 -3.48
C ARG A 8 -10.26 3.39 -3.67
N GLU A 9 -9.75 3.27 -4.89
CA GLU A 9 -8.98 2.12 -5.35
C GLU A 9 -7.90 2.66 -6.28
N GLY A 10 -6.63 2.38 -5.99
CA GLY A 10 -5.53 2.78 -6.85
C GLY A 10 -4.35 1.83 -6.68
N PRO A 11 -3.85 1.20 -7.76
CA PRO A 11 -2.62 0.43 -7.68
C PRO A 11 -1.45 1.38 -7.40
N TRP A 12 -0.52 0.97 -6.53
CA TRP A 12 0.76 1.65 -6.37
C TRP A 12 1.84 0.94 -7.18
N ILE A 13 2.94 1.66 -7.41
CA ILE A 13 4.09 1.11 -8.14
C ILE A 13 5.00 0.40 -7.13
N ARG A 14 5.27 -0.88 -7.37
CA ARG A 14 6.19 -1.71 -6.58
C ARG A 14 7.62 -1.15 -6.61
N ARG A 15 8.33 -1.20 -5.48
CA ARG A 15 9.76 -0.84 -5.41
C ARG A 15 10.61 -2.09 -5.64
N GLY A 16 11.71 -1.95 -6.39
CA GLY A 16 12.77 -2.98 -6.44
C GLY A 16 13.53 -3.01 -5.12
N ARG A 17 13.98 -4.20 -4.66
CA ARG A 17 14.70 -4.36 -3.39
C ARG A 17 16.15 -4.77 -3.56
N ASP A 18 16.50 -5.51 -4.60
CA ASP A 18 17.88 -5.78 -4.92
C ASP A 18 18.49 -4.63 -5.68
N SER A 19 19.73 -4.40 -5.29
CA SER A 19 20.71 -3.63 -6.03
C SER A 19 20.83 -4.21 -7.44
N ALA A 20 20.07 -3.67 -8.39
CA ALA A 20 20.29 -3.85 -9.83
C ALA A 20 21.63 -3.21 -10.24
N TYR A 21 22.73 -3.76 -9.74
CA TYR A 21 24.10 -3.33 -10.04
C TYR A 21 24.93 -4.48 -10.59
N ASN A 22 24.29 -5.56 -11.06
CA ASN A 22 24.98 -6.60 -11.82
C ASN A 22 24.78 -6.37 -13.32
N TRP A 23 25.68 -5.58 -13.91
CA TRP A 23 25.73 -5.30 -15.35
C TRP A 23 26.11 -6.53 -16.21
N LEU A 24 26.46 -7.65 -15.58
CA LEU A 24 26.95 -8.88 -16.22
C LEU A 24 25.97 -10.05 -16.07
N ALA A 25 24.89 -9.91 -15.31
CA ALA A 25 23.88 -10.95 -15.19
C ALA A 25 23.01 -10.98 -16.46
N ALA A 26 22.91 -12.16 -17.08
CA ALA A 26 22.01 -12.37 -18.21
C ALA A 26 20.52 -12.28 -17.81
N GLU A 27 20.20 -12.43 -16.52
CA GLU A 27 18.85 -12.37 -15.97
C GLU A 27 18.89 -11.90 -14.51
N ILE A 28 17.92 -11.07 -14.10
CA ILE A 28 17.76 -10.60 -12.72
C ILE A 28 17.02 -11.69 -11.93
N PRO A 29 17.56 -12.21 -10.81
CA PRO A 29 16.86 -13.22 -10.02
C PRO A 29 15.51 -12.71 -9.51
N LEU A 30 14.56 -13.64 -9.31
CA LEU A 30 13.36 -13.36 -8.54
C LEU A 30 13.79 -13.05 -7.10
N ASP A 31 13.70 -11.79 -6.75
CA ASP A 31 14.39 -11.16 -5.62
C ASP A 31 13.70 -11.38 -4.26
N GLU A 32 12.44 -11.82 -4.26
CA GLU A 32 11.62 -12.09 -3.07
C GLU A 32 10.69 -13.29 -3.35
N PRO A 33 10.50 -14.24 -2.41
CA PRO A 33 9.66 -15.42 -2.64
C PRO A 33 8.15 -15.10 -2.68
N PHE A 34 7.76 -13.92 -2.21
CA PHE A 34 6.39 -13.43 -2.24
C PHE A 34 6.32 -11.92 -2.37
N GLU A 35 5.26 -11.43 -3.00
CA GLU A 35 4.90 -10.01 -2.99
C GLU A 35 3.88 -9.78 -1.88
N ARG A 36 4.18 -8.90 -0.92
CA ARG A 36 3.26 -8.56 0.15
C ARG A 36 3.44 -7.11 0.58
N TYR A 37 2.35 -6.49 0.99
CA TYR A 37 2.31 -5.12 1.46
C TYR A 37 1.55 -5.05 2.77
N ARG A 38 2.02 -4.19 3.68
CA ARG A 38 1.28 -3.71 4.84
C ARG A 38 0.78 -2.32 4.53
N VAL A 39 -0.52 -2.10 4.69
CA VAL A 39 -1.18 -0.81 4.53
C VAL A 39 -1.63 -0.33 5.89
N GLU A 40 -1.31 0.91 6.23
CA GLU A 40 -1.71 1.56 7.47
C GLU A 40 -2.61 2.75 7.14
N ILE A 41 -3.77 2.83 7.77
CA ILE A 41 -4.62 4.03 7.78
C ILE A 41 -4.23 4.88 8.98
N MET A 42 -4.02 6.17 8.73
CA MET A 42 -3.51 7.11 9.73
C MET A 42 -4.57 8.15 10.10
N ASP A 43 -4.59 8.54 11.38
CA ASP A 43 -5.18 9.79 11.87
C ASP A 43 -4.09 10.63 12.56
N GLY A 44 -3.66 11.69 11.89
CA GLY A 44 -2.42 12.38 12.23
C GLY A 44 -1.23 11.41 12.21
N ASP A 45 -0.60 11.24 13.37
CA ASP A 45 0.52 10.30 13.58
C ASP A 45 0.07 8.92 14.12
N ALA A 46 -1.20 8.77 14.49
CA ALA A 46 -1.75 7.52 15.02
C ALA A 46 -2.14 6.56 13.90
N VAL A 47 -1.82 5.27 14.07
CA VAL A 47 -2.29 4.21 13.18
C VAL A 47 -3.66 3.75 13.66
N LEU A 48 -4.71 3.95 12.84
CA LEU A 48 -6.07 3.48 13.13
C LEU A 48 -6.26 2.02 12.72
N ARG A 49 -5.71 1.65 11.57
CA ARG A 49 -5.87 0.31 11.00
C ARG A 49 -4.60 -0.17 10.32
N VAL A 50 -4.37 -1.46 10.42
CA VAL A 50 -3.33 -2.18 9.70
C VAL A 50 -3.98 -3.31 8.90
N SER A 51 -3.66 -3.37 7.61
CA SER A 51 -4.12 -4.41 6.68
C SER A 51 -2.93 -4.96 5.89
N GLU A 52 -3.06 -6.19 5.38
CA GLU A 52 -2.09 -6.75 4.45
C GLU A 52 -2.71 -6.99 3.07
N SER A 53 -1.91 -6.89 2.03
CA SER A 53 -2.26 -7.24 0.65
C SER A 53 -1.15 -8.05 0.00
N ASP A 54 -1.50 -9.07 -0.76
CA ASP A 54 -0.57 -9.87 -1.59
C ASP A 54 -0.36 -9.27 -2.99
N ARG A 55 -0.93 -8.08 -3.24
CA ARG A 55 -0.84 -7.33 -4.49
C ARG A 55 -0.54 -5.88 -4.22
N ALA A 56 -0.02 -5.18 -5.24
CA ALA A 56 0.23 -3.74 -5.20
C ALA A 56 -1.07 -2.89 -5.28
N GLU A 57 -2.13 -3.36 -4.64
CA GLU A 57 -3.43 -2.73 -4.57
C GLU A 57 -4.11 -3.12 -3.25
N TRP A 58 -4.91 -2.20 -2.71
CA TRP A 58 -5.77 -2.45 -1.57
C TRP A 58 -6.94 -1.48 -1.61
N VAL A 59 -8.11 -1.94 -1.16
CA VAL A 59 -9.33 -1.14 -1.09
C VAL A 59 -9.67 -0.95 0.37
N TYR A 60 -9.89 0.29 0.79
CA TYR A 60 -10.41 0.59 2.11
C TYR A 60 -11.94 0.46 2.12
N PRO A 61 -12.51 -0.58 2.75
CA PRO A 61 -13.95 -0.79 2.73
C PRO A 61 -14.67 0.35 3.45
N THR A 62 -15.80 0.82 2.91
CA THR A 62 -16.59 1.89 3.56
C THR A 62 -17.06 1.50 4.96
N ALA A 63 -17.29 0.22 5.22
CA ALA A 63 -17.65 -0.25 6.57
C ALA A 63 -16.49 -0.09 7.56
N ASP A 64 -15.25 -0.34 7.13
CA ASP A 64 -14.07 -0.13 7.96
C ASP A 64 -13.82 1.36 8.19
N GLU A 65 -14.01 2.19 7.16
CA GLU A 65 -13.94 3.65 7.29
C GLU A 65 -14.92 4.19 8.34
N LEU A 66 -16.16 3.72 8.30
CA LEU A 66 -17.16 4.14 9.28
C LEU A 66 -16.88 3.59 10.68
N ALA A 67 -16.27 2.42 10.79
CA ALA A 67 -15.87 1.87 12.09
C ALA A 67 -14.68 2.61 12.72
N ASP A 68 -13.77 3.12 11.89
CA ASP A 68 -12.54 3.78 12.36
C ASP A 68 -12.75 5.28 12.61
N PHE A 69 -13.64 5.94 11.85
CA PHE A 69 -13.83 7.39 11.92
C PHE A 69 -15.25 7.87 12.28
N ASP A 70 -16.21 6.96 12.47
CA ASP A 70 -17.66 7.24 12.69
C ASP A 70 -18.38 7.99 11.54
N HIS A 71 -17.65 8.54 10.58
CA HIS A 71 -18.19 9.21 9.40
C HIS A 71 -17.27 9.07 8.18
N PRO A 72 -17.79 9.22 6.95
CA PRO A 72 -16.96 9.22 5.75
C PRO A 72 -15.92 10.35 5.78
N GLN A 73 -14.72 10.07 5.32
CA GLN A 73 -13.65 11.04 5.19
C GLN A 73 -13.62 11.63 3.77
N ASN A 74 -13.26 12.90 3.67
CA ASN A 74 -12.98 13.55 2.37
C ASN A 74 -11.51 13.39 1.96
N SER A 75 -10.65 13.01 2.91
CA SER A 75 -9.24 12.74 2.66
C SER A 75 -8.73 11.66 3.60
N LEU A 76 -7.92 10.74 3.08
CA LEU A 76 -7.30 9.66 3.84
C LEU A 76 -5.78 9.75 3.75
N SER A 77 -5.12 9.59 4.89
CA SER A 77 -3.67 9.46 5.00
C SER A 77 -3.31 7.99 5.19
N LEU A 78 -2.39 7.48 4.37
CA LEU A 78 -2.01 6.07 4.41
C LEU A 78 -0.52 5.85 4.22
N ARG A 79 0.02 4.84 4.90
CA ARG A 79 1.38 4.34 4.68
C ARG A 79 1.33 2.96 4.07
N VAL A 80 2.14 2.72 3.04
CA VAL A 80 2.31 1.41 2.43
C VAL A 80 3.75 0.97 2.60
N TRP A 81 3.92 -0.15 3.30
CA TRP A 81 5.18 -0.85 3.41
C TRP A 81 5.12 -2.03 2.46
N GLN A 82 6.02 -2.09 1.49
CA GLN A 82 6.33 -3.38 0.90
C GLN A 82 6.95 -4.21 2.03
N LEU A 83 6.58 -5.48 2.14
CA LEU A 83 7.19 -6.48 3.02
C LEU A 83 8.19 -7.31 2.23
N GLY A 84 9.26 -7.76 2.88
CA GLY A 84 10.30 -8.55 2.25
C GLY A 84 10.94 -9.54 3.21
N GLU A 85 11.48 -10.63 2.70
CA GLU A 85 12.09 -11.71 3.50
C GLU A 85 13.35 -11.22 4.22
N ARG A 86 14.23 -10.48 3.52
CA ARG A 86 15.49 -9.96 4.08
C ARG A 86 15.30 -8.68 4.90
N VAL A 87 14.33 -7.86 4.51
CA VAL A 87 13.99 -6.60 5.18
C VAL A 87 12.48 -6.56 5.37
N SER A 88 12.05 -6.95 6.57
CA SER A 88 10.63 -7.07 6.93
C SER A 88 9.84 -5.79 6.70
N LEU A 89 10.43 -4.64 7.00
CA LEU A 89 9.84 -3.31 6.79
C LEU A 89 10.88 -2.40 6.12
N GLY A 90 10.68 -2.11 4.83
CA GLY A 90 11.48 -1.11 4.09
C GLY A 90 11.14 0.33 4.51
N ILE A 91 11.40 1.33 3.68
CA ILE A 91 10.86 2.69 3.93
C ILE A 91 9.43 2.74 3.38
N PRO A 92 8.43 3.22 4.14
CA PRO A 92 7.06 3.29 3.65
C PRO A 92 6.90 4.36 2.58
N ALA A 93 6.03 4.10 1.61
CA ALA A 93 5.44 5.16 0.83
C ALA A 93 4.30 5.80 1.65
N HIS A 94 4.27 7.13 1.72
CA HIS A 94 3.17 7.87 2.34
C HIS A 94 2.36 8.56 1.25
N ALA A 95 1.04 8.41 1.29
CA ALA A 95 0.12 9.10 0.40
C ALA A 95 -1.02 9.76 1.19
N THR A 96 -1.52 10.86 0.64
CA THR A 96 -2.81 11.44 1.01
C THR A 96 -3.71 11.40 -0.20
N CYS A 97 -4.85 10.72 -0.09
CA CYS A 97 -5.82 10.57 -1.16
C CYS A 97 -7.08 11.35 -0.81
N VAL A 98 -7.58 12.14 -1.77
CA VAL A 98 -8.89 12.80 -1.67
C VAL A 98 -9.95 11.79 -2.14
N VAL A 99 -11.04 11.66 -1.38
CA VAL A 99 -12.08 10.62 -1.55
C VAL A 99 -13.31 11.16 -2.28
#